data_AF-A0A3P5WWF3-F1
#
_entry.id   AF-A0A3P5WWF3-F1
#
_cell.length_a   1.000
_cell.length_b   1.000
_cell.length_c   1.000
_cell.angle_alpha   90.00
_cell.angle_beta   90.00
_cell.angle_gamma   90.00
#
_symmetry.space_group_name_H-M   'P 1'
#
loop_
_entity.id
_entity.type
_entity.pdbx_description
1 polymer ?
#
loop_
_entity_poly.entity_id
_entity_poly.type
_entity_poly.pdbx_seq_one_letter_code
_entity_poly.pdbx_strand_id
1 'polypeptide(L)'
;MQTEQLFAKHKPLIIGVLLVALAAVVLAGLLLREYGPGNMGNGFLVGGFVGILLAGFAIWRVSRQPQRATTFERAFTQTGDERESAVLTRALAVMGLTSFLLTCAAIVAVALGGPVEVVLGVLLIAELLTGAAAFFVINRRI
;
A
#
# COMPACT_ATOMS: atom_id res chain seq x y z
N MET A 1 -2.35 28.51 7.51
CA MET A 1 -2.16 28.61 8.98
C MET A 1 -2.91 27.54 9.76
N GLN A 2 -4.19 27.24 9.51
CA GLN A 2 -4.92 26.15 10.22
C GLN A 2 -4.43 24.72 9.91
N THR A 3 -3.98 24.43 8.68
CA THR A 3 -3.48 23.11 8.26
C THR A 3 -2.14 22.72 8.92
N GLU A 4 -1.26 23.69 9.20
CA GLU A 4 0.02 23.42 9.89
C GLU A 4 -0.19 23.04 11.36
N GLN A 5 -1.20 23.62 12.02
CA GLN A 5 -1.53 23.29 13.41
C GLN A 5 -2.17 21.91 13.56
N LEU A 6 -3.00 21.48 12.59
CA LEU A 6 -3.56 20.13 12.54
C LEU A 6 -2.47 19.08 12.38
N PHE A 7 -1.54 19.23 11.43
CA PHE A 7 -0.44 18.27 11.27
C PHE A 7 0.46 18.20 12.50
N ALA A 8 0.80 19.35 13.12
CA ALA A 8 1.62 19.38 14.32
C ALA A 8 1.00 18.60 15.50
N LYS A 9 -0.33 18.65 15.66
CA LYS A 9 -1.06 17.91 16.69
C LYS A 9 -1.10 16.40 16.45
N HIS A 10 -1.05 15.95 15.19
CA HIS A 10 -1.17 14.53 14.82
C HIS A 10 0.18 13.84 14.54
N LYS A 11 1.29 14.59 14.52
CA LYS A 11 2.66 14.04 14.44
C LYS A 11 2.93 12.84 15.37
N PRO A 12 2.60 12.89 16.69
CA PRO A 12 2.85 11.74 17.57
C PRO A 12 2.04 10.50 17.17
N LEU A 13 0.83 10.70 16.65
CA LEU A 13 -0.02 9.60 16.17
C LEU A 13 0.58 8.97 14.90
N ILE A 14 1.03 9.78 13.93
CA ILE A 14 1.67 9.29 12.71
C ILE A 14 2.94 8.49 13.04
N ILE A 15 3.79 9.02 13.93
CA ILE A 15 5.00 8.34 14.39
C ILE A 15 4.63 7.02 15.10
N GLY A 16 3.61 7.05 15.96
CA GLY A 16 3.11 5.86 16.64
C GLY A 16 2.66 4.78 15.65
N VAL A 17 1.88 5.14 14.62
CA VAL A 17 1.44 4.20 13.58
C VAL A 17 2.62 3.62 12.80
N LEU A 18 3.61 4.43 12.43
CA LEU A 18 4.80 3.95 11.73
C LEU A 18 5.63 2.99 12.59
N LEU A 19 5.76 3.25 13.89
CA LEU A 19 6.45 2.37 14.83
C LEU A 19 5.71 1.04 15.02
N VAL A 20 4.38 1.07 15.13
CA VAL A 20 3.55 -0.15 15.20
C VAL A 20 3.68 -0.96 13.91
N ALA A 21 3.64 -0.29 12.75
CA ALA A 21 3.85 -0.95 11.45
C ALA A 21 5.24 -1.58 11.36
N LEU A 22 6.28 -0.87 11.80
CA LEU A 22 7.65 -1.39 11.82
C LEU A 22 7.77 -2.60 12.75
N ALA A 23 7.21 -2.53 13.96
CA ALA A 23 7.20 -3.66 14.90
C ALA A 23 6.48 -4.87 14.31
N ALA A 24 5.33 -4.67 13.66
CA ALA A 24 4.59 -5.74 13.00
C ALA A 24 5.41 -6.37 11.85
N VAL A 25 6.07 -5.56 11.02
CA VAL A 25 6.93 -6.06 9.93
C VAL A 25 8.11 -6.87 10.49
N VAL A 26 8.77 -6.37 11.54
CA VAL A 26 9.89 -7.09 12.16
C VAL A 26 9.41 -8.42 12.77
N LEU A 27 8.34 -8.41 13.55
CA LEU A 27 7.80 -9.63 14.17
C LEU A 27 7.38 -10.66 13.11
N ALA A 28 6.60 -10.26 12.12
CA ALA A 28 6.17 -11.15 11.05
C ALA A 28 7.35 -11.65 10.21
N GLY A 29 8.33 -10.79 9.93
CA GLY A 29 9.54 -11.18 9.20
C GLY A 29 10.43 -12.16 9.95
N LEU A 30 10.56 -12.02 11.27
CA LEU A 30 11.25 -12.98 12.13
C LEU A 30 10.51 -14.32 12.18
N LEU A 31 9.18 -14.31 12.31
CA LEU A 31 8.37 -15.53 12.25
C LEU A 31 8.50 -16.24 10.89
N LEU A 32 8.48 -15.49 9.79
CA LEU A 32 8.69 -16.03 8.44
C LEU A 32 10.12 -16.52 8.20
N ARG A 33 11.10 -16.00 8.95
CA ARG A 33 12.47 -16.50 8.89
C ARG A 33 12.65 -17.80 9.67
N GLU A 34 11.93 -17.95 10.77
CA GLU A 34 11.99 -19.15 11.62
C GLU A 34 11.13 -20.30 11.09
N TYR A 35 9.92 -19.99 10.61
CA TYR A 35 8.92 -20.99 10.22
C TYR A 35 8.58 -21.00 8.72
N GLY A 36 9.03 -19.99 7.98
CA GLY A 36 8.73 -19.88 6.55
C GLY A 36 9.71 -20.69 5.69
N PRO A 37 9.26 -21.24 4.56
CA PRO A 37 10.13 -21.94 3.63
C PRO A 37 11.09 -20.96 2.91
N GLY A 38 12.33 -21.40 2.70
CA GLY A 38 13.31 -20.71 1.88
C GLY A 38 13.67 -19.31 2.41
N ASN A 39 13.68 -18.32 1.52
CA ASN A 39 14.13 -16.95 1.82
C ASN A 39 12.97 -15.95 2.06
N MET A 40 11.78 -16.46 2.42
CA MET A 40 10.57 -15.66 2.59
C MET A 40 10.72 -14.54 3.63
N GLY A 41 11.33 -14.83 4.78
CA GLY A 41 11.54 -13.83 5.84
C GLY A 41 12.36 -12.62 5.37
N ASN A 42 13.44 -12.84 4.63
CA ASN A 42 14.26 -11.73 4.12
C ASN A 42 13.50 -10.93 3.04
N GLY A 43 12.80 -11.62 2.13
CA GLY A 43 11.97 -10.96 1.12
C GLY A 43 10.89 -10.06 1.74
N PHE A 44 10.18 -10.59 2.75
CA PHE A 44 9.17 -9.84 3.48
C PHE A 44 9.76 -8.64 4.23
N LEU A 45 10.88 -8.82 4.95
CA LEU A 45 11.53 -7.72 5.68
C LEU A 45 11.99 -6.60 4.75
N VAL A 46 12.60 -6.92 3.61
CA VAL A 46 13.04 -5.93 2.62
C VAL A 46 11.82 -5.20 2.04
N GLY A 47 10.81 -5.93 1.58
CA GLY A 47 9.61 -5.34 1.01
C GLY A 47 8.85 -4.46 2.01
N GLY A 48 8.65 -4.96 3.23
CA GLY A 48 7.98 -4.23 4.30
C GLY A 48 8.73 -2.96 4.71
N PHE A 49 10.07 -3.03 4.83
CA PHE A 49 10.89 -1.86 5.15
C PHE A 49 10.84 -0.80 4.04
N VAL A 50 10.94 -1.22 2.76
CA VAL A 50 10.79 -0.32 1.62
C VAL A 50 9.40 0.33 1.62
N GLY A 51 8.35 -0.44 1.89
CA GLY A 51 6.98 0.07 1.99
C GLY A 51 6.83 1.16 3.07
N ILE A 52 7.36 0.91 4.27
CA ILE A 52 7.35 1.89 5.37
C ILE A 52 8.12 3.16 5.00
N LEU A 53 9.30 3.02 4.38
CA LEU A 53 10.10 4.18 3.95
C LEU A 53 9.37 5.02 2.91
N LEU A 54 8.76 4.39 1.90
CA LEU A 54 8.00 5.10 0.88
C LEU A 54 6.79 5.83 1.46
N ALA A 55 6.06 5.18 2.38
CA ALA A 55 4.93 5.81 3.08
C ALA A 55 5.39 7.01 3.93
N GLY A 56 6.47 6.85 4.70
CA GLY A 56 7.06 7.93 5.50
C GLY A 56 7.56 9.08 4.63
N PHE A 57 8.20 8.78 3.51
CA PHE A 57 8.66 9.79 2.54
C PHE A 57 7.50 10.57 1.93
N ALA A 58 6.42 9.88 1.52
CA ALA A 58 5.23 10.53 0.99
C ALA A 58 4.59 11.47 2.03
N ILE A 59 4.41 11.02 3.27
CA ILE A 59 3.88 11.85 4.37
C ILE A 59 4.79 13.05 4.63
N TRP A 60 6.10 12.84 4.69
CA TRP A 60 7.08 13.90 4.90
C TRP A 60 7.03 14.93 3.76
N ARG A 61 7.02 14.47 2.51
CA ARG A 61 6.95 15.31 1.32
C ARG A 61 5.67 16.15 1.30
N VAL A 62 4.50 15.55 1.53
CA VAL A 62 3.22 16.28 1.60
C VAL A 62 3.24 17.33 2.70
N SER A 63 3.80 17.00 3.88
CA SER A 63 3.87 17.94 5.01
C SER A 63 4.82 19.12 4.77
N ARG A 64 5.90 18.92 4.00
CA ARG A 64 6.93 19.95 3.73
C ARG A 64 6.65 20.77 2.48
N GLN A 65 6.08 20.15 1.45
CA GLN A 65 5.87 20.77 0.13
C GLN A 65 4.50 20.40 -0.43
N PRO A 66 3.39 20.82 0.21
CA PRO A 66 2.04 20.43 -0.20
C PRO A 66 1.70 20.86 -1.64
N GLN A 67 2.30 21.95 -2.13
CA GLN A 67 2.11 22.44 -3.51
C GLN A 67 2.73 21.55 -4.59
N ARG A 68 3.69 20.69 -4.23
CA ARG A 68 4.36 19.75 -5.16
C ARG A 68 3.90 18.29 -4.96
N ALA A 69 2.89 18.08 -4.12
CA ALA A 69 2.34 16.76 -3.87
C ALA A 69 1.50 16.31 -5.07
N THR A 70 1.66 15.05 -5.47
CA THR A 70 0.85 14.46 -6.54
C THR A 70 -0.59 14.24 -6.08
N THR A 71 -1.53 14.10 -7.03
CA THR A 71 -2.94 13.76 -6.74
C THR A 71 -3.06 12.48 -5.91
N PHE A 72 -2.22 11.47 -6.19
CA PHE A 72 -2.20 10.24 -5.40
C PHE A 72 -1.71 10.49 -3.98
N GLU A 73 -0.59 11.22 -3.80
CA GLU A 73 -0.05 11.55 -2.48
C GLU A 73 -1.09 12.30 -1.64
N ARG A 74 -1.75 13.31 -2.22
CA ARG A 74 -2.79 14.11 -1.55
C ARG A 74 -4.03 13.29 -1.17
N ALA A 75 -4.48 12.40 -2.07
CA ALA A 75 -5.61 11.53 -1.78
C ALA A 75 -5.26 10.50 -0.70
N PHE A 76 -4.06 9.91 -0.77
CA PHE A 76 -3.58 8.93 0.19
C PHE A 76 -3.39 9.52 1.59
N THR A 77 -2.89 10.76 1.68
CA THR A 77 -2.77 11.47 2.96
C THR A 77 -4.04 12.17 3.41
N GLN A 78 -5.15 12.03 2.67
CA GLN A 78 -6.43 12.72 2.93
C GLN A 78 -6.29 14.24 3.04
N THR A 79 -5.34 14.83 2.31
CA THR A 79 -5.14 16.28 2.21
C THR A 79 -5.64 16.86 0.88
N GLY A 80 -6.26 16.02 0.06
CA GLY A 80 -6.81 16.39 -1.24
C GLY A 80 -8.25 16.90 -1.18
N ASP A 81 -8.69 17.52 -2.27
CA ASP A 81 -10.08 17.98 -2.44
C ASP A 81 -11.03 16.77 -2.58
N GLU A 82 -12.34 17.01 -2.50
CA GLU A 82 -13.37 15.96 -2.61
C GLU A 82 -13.22 15.10 -3.87
N ARG A 83 -12.80 15.71 -4.99
CA ARG A 83 -12.51 15.01 -6.26
C ARG A 83 -11.45 13.93 -6.09
N GLU A 84 -10.36 14.22 -5.38
CA GLU A 84 -9.23 13.29 -5.26
C GLU A 84 -9.57 12.12 -4.33
N SER A 85 -10.28 12.41 -3.24
CA SER A 85 -10.84 11.40 -2.35
C SER A 85 -11.83 10.47 -3.07
N ALA A 86 -12.67 11.02 -3.95
CA ALA A 86 -13.59 10.23 -4.77
C ALA A 86 -12.84 9.33 -5.78
N VAL A 87 -11.78 9.83 -6.41
CA VAL A 87 -10.93 9.05 -7.33
C VAL A 87 -10.30 7.87 -6.58
N LEU A 88 -9.66 8.11 -5.44
CA LEU A 88 -9.02 7.05 -4.66
C LEU A 88 -10.04 6.04 -4.15
N THR A 89 -11.19 6.49 -3.63
CA THR A 89 -12.24 5.60 -3.12
C THR A 89 -12.75 4.66 -4.23
N ARG A 90 -13.04 5.19 -5.42
CA ARG A 90 -13.49 4.37 -6.55
C ARG A 90 -12.39 3.42 -7.03
N ALA A 91 -11.13 3.86 -7.05
CA ALA A 91 -10.01 3.02 -7.43
C ALA A 91 -9.81 1.85 -6.44
N LEU A 92 -9.91 2.12 -5.13
CA LEU A 92 -9.84 1.09 -4.10
C LEU A 92 -11.03 0.13 -4.14
N ALA A 93 -12.23 0.61 -4.47
CA ALA A 93 -13.38 -0.25 -4.67
C ALA A 93 -13.19 -1.22 -5.85
N VAL A 94 -12.65 -0.73 -6.98
CA VAL A 94 -12.29 -1.58 -8.11
C VAL A 94 -11.23 -2.59 -7.70
N MET A 95 -10.15 -2.13 -7.06
CA MET A 95 -9.06 -2.99 -6.60
C MET A 95 -9.57 -4.10 -5.67
N GLY A 96 -10.42 -3.77 -4.70
CA GLY A 96 -11.00 -4.73 -3.75
C GLY A 96 -11.91 -5.76 -4.41
N LEU A 97 -12.70 -5.37 -5.41
CA LEU A 97 -13.54 -6.32 -6.15
C LEU A 97 -12.68 -7.23 -7.03
N THR A 98 -11.64 -6.68 -7.66
CA THR A 98 -10.71 -7.46 -8.49
C THR A 98 -9.81 -8.37 -7.68
N SER A 99 -9.35 -7.96 -6.48
CA SER A 99 -8.47 -8.77 -5.65
C SER A 99 -9.15 -10.04 -5.19
N PHE A 100 -10.46 -9.98 -4.90
CA PHE A 100 -11.25 -11.17 -4.59
C PHE A 100 -11.21 -12.18 -5.76
N LEU A 101 -11.49 -11.73 -6.99
CA LEU A 101 -11.48 -12.59 -8.17
C LEU A 101 -10.08 -13.13 -8.49
N LEU A 102 -9.06 -12.27 -8.40
CA LEU A 102 -7.66 -12.67 -8.61
C LEU A 102 -7.20 -13.69 -7.57
N THR A 103 -7.62 -13.53 -6.31
CA THR A 103 -7.33 -14.49 -5.23
C THR A 103 -8.01 -15.83 -5.50
N CYS A 104 -9.28 -15.84 -5.93
CA CYS A 104 -9.95 -17.07 -6.34
C CYS A 104 -9.22 -17.76 -7.50
N ALA A 105 -8.79 -17.00 -8.51
CA ALA A 105 -8.02 -17.54 -9.63
C ALA A 105 -6.66 -18.11 -9.18
N ALA A 106 -5.97 -17.43 -8.24
CA ALA A 106 -4.72 -17.90 -7.66
C ALA A 106 -4.91 -19.22 -6.90
N ILE A 107 -5.99 -19.36 -6.11
CA ILE A 107 -6.31 -20.61 -5.41
C ILE A 107 -6.50 -21.76 -6.42
N VAL A 108 -7.24 -21.52 -7.50
CA VAL A 108 -7.43 -22.53 -8.56
C VAL A 108 -6.10 -22.88 -9.23
N ALA A 109 -5.27 -21.88 -9.53
CA ALA A 109 -3.96 -22.11 -10.15
C ALA A 109 -3.04 -22.97 -9.26
N VAL A 110 -3.04 -22.74 -7.95
CA VAL A 110 -2.32 -23.60 -6.99
C VAL A 110 -2.92 -25.00 -6.95
N ALA A 111 -4.24 -25.14 -6.92
CA ALA A 111 -4.92 -26.43 -6.88
C ALA A 111 -4.64 -27.30 -8.13
N LEU A 112 -4.40 -26.67 -9.28
CA LEU A 112 -4.00 -27.33 -10.53
C LEU A 112 -2.51 -27.69 -10.59
N GLY A 113 -1.76 -27.51 -9.50
CA GLY A 113 -0.34 -27.86 -9.40
C GLY A 113 0.63 -26.73 -9.78
N GLY A 114 0.13 -25.48 -9.87
CA GLY A 114 1.00 -24.32 -10.09
C GLY A 114 1.96 -24.08 -8.90
N PRO A 115 3.23 -23.70 -9.17
CA PRO A 115 4.17 -23.38 -8.09
C PRO A 115 3.69 -22.16 -7.30
N VAL A 116 3.50 -22.36 -5.99
CA VAL A 116 2.86 -21.39 -5.08
C VAL A 116 3.57 -20.04 -5.11
N GLU A 117 4.90 -20.04 -5.12
CA GLU A 117 5.71 -18.83 -5.12
C GLU A 117 5.46 -17.99 -6.37
N VAL A 118 5.32 -18.63 -7.53
CA VAL A 118 5.05 -17.96 -8.80
C VAL A 118 3.62 -17.43 -8.81
N VAL A 119 2.66 -18.23 -8.37
CA VAL A 119 1.25 -17.82 -8.33
C VAL A 119 1.06 -16.61 -7.42
N LEU A 120 1.66 -16.62 -6.22
CA LEU A 120 1.60 -15.48 -5.30
C LEU A 120 2.36 -14.26 -5.84
N GLY A 121 3.51 -14.46 -6.50
CA GLY A 121 4.25 -13.38 -7.14
C GLY A 121 3.43 -12.70 -8.24
N VAL A 122 2.78 -13.50 -9.10
CA VAL A 122 1.90 -12.99 -10.15
C VAL A 122 0.66 -12.31 -9.57
N LEU A 123 0.05 -12.88 -8.53
CA LEU A 123 -1.09 -12.28 -7.84
C LEU A 123 -0.76 -10.88 -7.32
N LEU A 124 0.36 -10.74 -6.61
CA LEU A 124 0.81 -9.46 -6.06
C LEU A 124 1.06 -8.42 -7.15
N ILE A 125 1.74 -8.81 -8.24
CA ILE A 125 1.98 -7.90 -9.37
C ILE A 125 0.66 -7.51 -10.04
N ALA A 126 -0.25 -8.46 -10.24
CA ALA A 126 -1.55 -8.20 -10.82
C ALA A 126 -2.36 -7.22 -9.97
N GLU A 127 -2.42 -7.41 -8.66
CA GLU A 127 -3.12 -6.49 -7.75
C GLU A 127 -2.54 -5.07 -7.79
N LEU A 128 -1.20 -4.93 -7.76
CA LEU A 128 -0.54 -3.63 -7.87
C LEU A 128 -0.84 -2.94 -9.20
N LEU A 129 -0.74 -3.68 -10.31
CA LEU A 129 -1.04 -3.15 -11.65
C LEU A 129 -2.53 -2.78 -11.79
N THR A 130 -3.44 -3.59 -11.25
CA THR A 130 -4.87 -3.29 -11.26
C THR A 130 -5.19 -2.04 -10.45
N GLY A 131 -4.61 -1.89 -9.25
CA GLY A 131 -4.76 -0.68 -8.45
C GLY A 131 -4.25 0.57 -9.17
N ALA A 132 -3.04 0.49 -9.76
CA ALA A 132 -2.45 1.59 -10.51
C ALA A 132 -3.28 1.95 -11.78
N ALA A 133 -3.71 0.95 -12.54
CA ALA A 133 -4.53 1.12 -13.73
C ALA A 133 -5.90 1.70 -13.38
N ALA A 134 -6.56 1.19 -12.33
CA ALA A 134 -7.84 1.70 -11.87
C ALA A 134 -7.74 3.18 -11.46
N PHE A 135 -6.72 3.53 -10.66
CA PHE A 135 -6.47 4.91 -10.27
C PHE A 135 -6.25 5.81 -11.49
N PHE A 136 -5.39 5.40 -12.42
CA PHE A 136 -5.07 6.18 -13.61
C PHE A 136 -6.26 6.37 -14.55
N VAL A 137 -7.04 5.31 -14.80
CA VAL A 137 -8.24 5.37 -15.66
C VAL A 137 -9.31 6.26 -15.03
N ILE A 138 -9.55 6.14 -13.73
CA ILE A 138 -10.57 6.96 -13.05
C ILE A 138 -10.13 8.42 -12.98
N ASN A 139 -8.86 8.69 -12.67
CA ASN A 139 -8.32 10.05 -12.63
C ASN A 139 -8.37 10.76 -14.00
N ARG A 140 -8.37 10.01 -15.10
CA ARG A 140 -8.53 10.57 -16.46
C ARG A 140 -9.99 10.83 -16.85
N ARG A 141 -10.96 10.21 -16.16
CA ARG A 141 -12.39 10.29 -16.50
C ARG A 141 -13.17 11.30 -15.66
N ILE A 142 -12.67 11.62 -14.47
CA ILE A 142 -13.21 12.64 -13.54
C ILE A 142 -12.36 13.90 -13.70
#